data_AF-A0A0M3KEF3-F1
#
_entry.id   AF-A0A0M3KEF3-F1
#
_cell.length_a   1.000
_cell.length_b   1.000
_cell.length_c   1.000
_cell.angle_alpha   90.00
_cell.angle_beta   90.00
_cell.angle_gamma   90.00
#
_symmetry.space_group_name_H-M   'P 1'
#
loop_
_entity.id
_entity.type
_entity.pdbx_description
1 polymer ?
#
loop_
_entity_poly.entity_id
_entity_poly.type
_entity_poly.pdbx_seq_one_letter_code
_entity_poly.pdbx_strand_id
1 'polypeptide(L)'
;MDELGEIEVDINCNNLAGVYNSYLLHHYARLDNRFPILCMVVKRWSDATFISDAMNGFFNRDFKYSSFSYSIKMLVLHFLQCAVWPPILPNLRKIDPNRFGGIKYNVPLEKLQIFDRSPELPPDRRRNCKTVAELLMAFFDYYARFDFENQKISMPQARVLDRERPFRGAKVEIEGPFDHENTARTVKSEECLELIKDAFQRASHAYLGPAPIAPTFNEITTATY
;
A
#
# COMPACT_ATOMS: atom_id res chain seq x y z
N MET A 1 -39.65 -10.90 1.46
CA MET A 1 -38.35 -11.61 1.62
C MET A 1 -37.31 -10.55 1.34
N ASP A 2 -36.66 -10.07 2.39
CA ASP A 2 -35.67 -9.00 2.27
C ASP A 2 -34.44 -9.54 1.52
N GLU A 3 -34.14 -8.92 0.38
CA GLU A 3 -32.84 -9.00 -0.29
C GLU A 3 -31.80 -8.30 0.59
N LEU A 4 -31.41 -8.93 1.70
CA LEU A 4 -30.17 -8.61 2.38
C LEU A 4 -29.06 -8.89 1.37
N GLY A 5 -28.50 -7.83 0.79
CA GLY A 5 -27.36 -7.93 -0.13
C GLY A 5 -26.31 -8.89 0.46
N GLU A 6 -25.80 -9.80 -0.36
CA GLU A 6 -24.89 -10.86 0.07
C GLU A 6 -23.61 -10.24 0.65
N ILE A 7 -23.50 -10.21 1.98
CA ILE A 7 -22.27 -9.83 2.68
C ILE A 7 -21.42 -11.09 2.80
N GLU A 8 -20.31 -11.14 2.07
CA GLU A 8 -19.29 -12.15 2.25
C GLU A 8 -18.56 -11.94 3.58
N VAL A 9 -18.49 -12.99 4.41
CA VAL A 9 -17.85 -12.94 5.73
C VAL A 9 -16.69 -13.94 5.77
N ASP A 10 -15.49 -13.44 6.03
CA ASP A 10 -14.28 -14.24 6.28
C ASP A 10 -13.90 -14.17 7.77
N ILE A 11 -13.73 -15.33 8.42
CA ILE A 11 -13.38 -15.43 9.84
C ILE A 11 -12.02 -16.13 9.96
N ASN A 12 -11.09 -15.46 10.63
CA ASN A 12 -9.79 -16.04 11.01
C ASN A 12 -9.67 -16.13 12.53
N CYS A 13 -8.88 -17.10 13.00
CA CYS A 13 -8.60 -17.30 14.43
C CYS A 13 -7.17 -16.84 14.75
N ASN A 14 -7.01 -16.09 15.83
CA ASN A 14 -5.71 -15.66 16.36
C ASN A 14 -4.82 -14.85 15.39
N ASN A 15 -5.40 -14.19 14.38
CA ASN A 15 -4.65 -13.28 13.51
C ASN A 15 -4.46 -11.90 14.15
N LEU A 16 -3.65 -11.84 15.20
CA LEU A 16 -3.40 -10.61 15.95
C LEU A 16 -2.77 -9.52 15.08
N ALA A 17 -1.85 -9.89 14.18
CA ALA A 17 -1.22 -8.96 13.25
C ALA A 17 -2.26 -8.23 12.39
N GLY A 18 -3.29 -8.93 11.90
CA GLY A 18 -4.41 -8.35 11.16
C GLY A 18 -5.17 -7.28 11.95
N VAL A 19 -5.37 -7.50 13.26
CA VAL A 19 -6.03 -6.52 14.15
C VAL A 19 -5.18 -5.26 14.29
N TYR A 20 -3.88 -5.40 14.60
CA TYR A 20 -2.98 -4.24 14.72
C TYR A 20 -2.79 -3.50 13.38
N ASN A 21 -2.70 -4.23 12.26
CA ASN A 21 -2.62 -3.66 10.91
C ASN A 21 -3.86 -2.79 10.62
N SER A 22 -5.05 -3.31 10.92
CA SER A 22 -6.32 -2.60 10.70
C SER A 22 -6.42 -1.36 11.59
N TYR A 23 -6.03 -1.48 12.86
CA TYR A 23 -5.95 -0.36 13.79
C TYR A 23 -4.99 0.74 13.30
N LEU A 24 -3.79 0.35 12.86
CA LEU A 24 -2.78 1.27 12.35
C LEU A 24 -3.27 2.01 11.09
N LEU A 25 -3.84 1.27 10.13
CA LEU A 25 -4.38 1.84 8.90
C LEU A 25 -5.57 2.78 9.15
N HIS A 26 -6.44 2.46 10.12
CA HIS A 26 -7.54 3.32 10.53
C HIS A 26 -7.03 4.69 11.00
N HIS A 27 -5.99 4.70 11.85
CA HIS A 27 -5.41 5.95 12.34
C HIS A 27 -4.69 6.73 11.24
N TYR A 28 -4.03 6.07 10.28
CA TYR A 28 -3.50 6.76 9.10
C TYR A 28 -4.60 7.40 8.24
N ALA A 29 -5.73 6.71 8.04
CA ALA A 29 -6.85 7.25 7.27
C ALA A 29 -7.49 8.48 7.92
N ARG A 30 -7.52 8.53 9.26
CA ARG A 30 -7.99 9.70 10.02
C ARG A 30 -6.97 10.82 10.10
N LEU A 31 -5.68 10.52 9.95
CA LEU A 31 -4.61 11.51 10.05
C LEU A 31 -4.53 12.42 8.82
N ASP A 32 -4.75 11.86 7.62
CA ASP A 32 -4.80 12.62 6.37
C ASP A 32 -5.73 11.96 5.34
N ASN A 33 -6.77 12.68 4.92
CA ASN A 33 -7.80 12.16 3.99
C ASN A 33 -7.25 11.78 2.60
N ARG A 34 -6.06 12.25 2.22
CA ARG A 34 -5.45 11.87 0.93
C ARG A 34 -5.05 10.40 0.91
N PHE A 35 -4.74 9.80 2.06
CA PHE A 35 -4.36 8.39 2.16
C PHE A 35 -5.47 7.41 1.71
N PRO A 36 -6.69 7.44 2.27
CA PRO A 36 -7.75 6.54 1.85
C PRO A 36 -8.19 6.80 0.40
N ILE A 37 -8.18 8.06 -0.05
CA ILE A 37 -8.50 8.42 -1.45
C ILE A 37 -7.48 7.78 -2.40
N LEU A 38 -6.18 7.94 -2.15
CA LEU A 38 -5.13 7.34 -2.96
C LEU A 38 -5.21 5.81 -2.94
N CYS A 39 -5.44 5.19 -1.78
CA CYS A 39 -5.62 3.74 -1.71
C CYS A 39 -6.77 3.24 -2.59
N MET A 40 -7.89 3.96 -2.61
CA MET A 40 -9.05 3.61 -3.44
C MET A 40 -8.75 3.75 -4.93
N VAL A 41 -8.17 4.89 -5.33
CA VAL A 41 -7.84 5.14 -6.75
C VAL A 41 -6.78 4.16 -7.26
N VAL A 42 -5.72 3.92 -6.49
CA VAL A 42 -4.65 2.97 -6.86
C VAL A 42 -5.18 1.55 -6.91
N LYS A 43 -6.02 1.12 -5.95
CA LYS A 43 -6.64 -0.21 -5.99
C LYS A 43 -7.43 -0.41 -7.28
N ARG A 44 -8.27 0.57 -7.60
CA ARG A 44 -9.13 0.48 -8.76
C ARG A 44 -8.35 0.56 -10.07
N TRP A 45 -7.28 1.35 -10.11
CA TRP A 45 -6.31 1.35 -11.20
C TRP A 45 -5.68 -0.03 -11.40
N SER A 46 -5.27 -0.68 -10.32
CA SER A 46 -4.61 -1.98 -10.44
C SER A 46 -5.52 -3.16 -10.78
N ASP A 47 -6.79 -3.10 -10.36
CA ASP A 47 -7.81 -4.07 -10.78
C ASP A 47 -8.03 -4.00 -12.30
N ALA A 48 -7.90 -2.78 -12.84
CA ALA A 48 -8.09 -2.49 -14.24
C ALA A 48 -6.90 -2.84 -15.14
N THR A 49 -5.67 -2.77 -14.62
CA THR A 49 -4.44 -3.12 -15.36
C THR A 49 -4.06 -4.59 -15.21
N PHE A 50 -4.91 -5.42 -14.60
CA PHE A 50 -4.67 -6.83 -14.28
C PHE A 50 -3.43 -7.09 -13.38
N ILE A 51 -2.84 -6.05 -12.80
CA ILE A 51 -1.77 -6.19 -11.80
C ILE A 51 -2.27 -6.97 -10.59
N SER A 52 -3.54 -6.83 -10.24
CA SER A 52 -4.19 -7.62 -9.18
C SER A 52 -4.03 -9.12 -9.40
N ASP A 53 -4.13 -9.58 -10.64
CA ASP A 53 -4.07 -11.00 -10.99
C ASP A 53 -2.62 -11.49 -11.00
N ALA A 54 -1.68 -10.66 -11.50
CA ALA A 54 -0.25 -10.92 -11.41
C ALA A 54 0.24 -11.02 -9.95
N MET A 55 -0.23 -10.12 -9.08
CA MET A 55 0.08 -10.17 -7.65
C MET A 55 -0.63 -11.30 -6.92
N ASN A 56 -1.74 -11.85 -7.42
CA ASN A 56 -2.37 -13.04 -6.83
C ASN A 56 -1.80 -14.36 -7.37
N GLY A 57 -0.81 -14.30 -8.28
CA GLY A 57 -0.05 -15.46 -8.75
C GLY A 57 -0.70 -16.25 -9.90
N PHE A 58 -1.49 -15.61 -10.77
CA PHE A 58 -2.16 -16.15 -11.98
C PHE A 58 -3.12 -17.35 -11.80
N PHE A 59 -2.94 -18.20 -10.78
CA PHE A 59 -3.54 -19.54 -10.70
C PHE A 59 -4.70 -19.70 -9.70
N ASN A 60 -5.01 -18.71 -8.84
CA ASN A 60 -6.10 -18.84 -7.87
C ASN A 60 -7.09 -17.68 -7.97
N ARG A 61 -8.21 -17.91 -8.67
CA ARG A 61 -9.33 -16.96 -8.76
C ARG A 61 -10.09 -16.76 -7.44
N ASP A 62 -9.92 -17.65 -6.46
CA ASP A 62 -10.66 -17.60 -5.19
C ASP A 62 -9.90 -16.89 -4.05
N PHE A 63 -8.61 -16.59 -4.22
CA PHE A 63 -7.80 -15.82 -3.23
C PHE A 63 -7.74 -14.32 -3.55
N LYS A 64 -8.64 -13.86 -4.43
CA LYS A 64 -8.48 -12.68 -5.28
C LYS A 64 -8.44 -11.33 -4.55
N TYR A 65 -8.95 -11.23 -3.31
CA TYR A 65 -9.32 -9.92 -2.77
C TYR A 65 -8.47 -9.38 -1.61
N SER A 66 -7.81 -10.23 -0.81
CA SER A 66 -7.23 -9.78 0.47
C SER A 66 -5.75 -9.36 0.41
N SER A 67 -4.87 -10.22 -0.13
CA SER A 67 -3.41 -9.98 -0.04
C SER A 67 -2.95 -8.80 -0.90
N PHE A 68 -3.55 -8.63 -2.08
CA PHE A 68 -3.23 -7.54 -2.99
C PHE A 68 -3.70 -6.18 -2.45
N SER A 69 -4.95 -6.13 -1.96
CA SER A 69 -5.52 -4.92 -1.34
C SER A 69 -4.68 -4.42 -0.17
N TYR A 70 -4.06 -5.32 0.59
CA TYR A 70 -3.17 -4.94 1.68
C TYR A 70 -1.82 -4.41 1.18
N SER A 71 -1.20 -5.07 0.19
CA SER A 71 0.06 -4.61 -0.42
C SER A 71 -0.05 -3.23 -1.06
N ILE A 72 -1.16 -2.92 -1.74
CA ILE A 72 -1.43 -1.57 -2.27
C ILE A 72 -1.42 -0.53 -1.15
N LYS A 73 -2.10 -0.80 -0.04
CA LYS A 73 -2.13 0.13 1.12
C LYS A 73 -0.73 0.35 1.67
N MET A 74 0.14 -0.67 1.68
CA MET A 74 1.53 -0.53 2.08
C MET A 74 2.34 0.33 1.10
N LEU A 75 2.17 0.14 -0.21
CA LEU A 75 2.81 1.00 -1.22
C LEU A 75 2.39 2.47 -1.06
N VAL A 76 1.08 2.74 -0.95
CA VAL A 76 0.58 4.11 -0.76
C VAL A 76 1.08 4.70 0.56
N LEU A 77 1.07 3.93 1.65
CA LEU A 77 1.54 4.39 2.95
C LEU A 77 3.05 4.71 2.91
N HIS A 78 3.87 3.82 2.37
CA HIS A 78 5.31 4.04 2.17
C HIS A 78 5.57 5.31 1.36
N PHE A 79 4.85 5.47 0.25
CA PHE A 79 4.98 6.62 -0.62
C PHE A 79 4.73 7.94 0.14
N LEU A 80 3.65 8.00 0.92
CA LEU A 80 3.31 9.18 1.73
C LEU A 80 4.24 9.40 2.93
N GLN A 81 4.99 8.38 3.35
CA GLN A 81 5.93 8.44 4.47
C GLN A 81 7.33 8.89 4.07
N CYS A 82 7.86 8.43 2.93
CA CYS A 82 9.26 8.69 2.58
C CYS A 82 9.56 8.97 1.11
N ALA A 83 8.60 8.76 0.19
CA ALA A 83 8.80 9.05 -1.23
C ALA A 83 8.36 10.47 -1.64
N VAL A 84 7.64 11.19 -0.77
CA VAL A 84 7.23 12.58 -0.98
C VAL A 84 7.83 13.50 0.07
N TRP A 85 8.22 14.70 -0.37
CA TRP A 85 8.72 15.75 0.51
C TRP A 85 7.88 17.03 0.40
N PRO A 86 7.47 17.66 1.52
CA PRO A 86 7.53 17.12 2.90
C PRO A 86 6.73 15.81 3.06
N PRO A 87 7.05 14.93 4.03
CA PRO A 87 6.29 13.72 4.28
C PRO A 87 4.87 14.05 4.72
N ILE A 88 3.89 13.33 4.19
CA ILE A 88 2.48 13.54 4.53
C ILE A 88 2.14 12.77 5.79
N LEU A 89 2.48 11.48 5.81
CA LEU A 89 2.24 10.59 6.93
C LEU A 89 3.55 10.33 7.69
N PRO A 90 3.52 10.34 9.03
CA PRO A 90 4.68 9.93 9.83
C PRO A 90 4.77 8.40 9.94
N ASN A 91 5.81 7.92 10.62
CA ASN A 91 5.82 6.57 11.16
C ASN A 91 5.20 6.57 12.57
N LEU A 92 3.92 6.22 12.67
CA LEU A 92 3.19 6.22 13.95
C LEU A 92 3.79 5.27 15.00
N ARG A 93 4.39 4.16 14.57
CA ARG A 93 5.02 3.20 15.47
C ARG A 93 6.26 3.77 16.15
N LYS A 94 6.95 4.70 15.50
CA LYS A 94 8.11 5.42 16.06
C LYS A 94 7.68 6.59 16.94
N ILE A 95 6.61 7.31 16.56
CA ILE A 95 6.13 8.48 17.30
C ILE A 95 5.45 8.07 18.61
N ASP A 96 4.62 7.03 18.58
CA ASP A 96 3.90 6.55 19.77
C ASP A 96 3.90 5.02 19.82
N PRO A 97 5.02 4.41 20.26
CA PRO A 97 5.15 2.97 20.37
C PRO A 97 4.19 2.34 21.38
N ASN A 98 3.77 3.08 22.41
CA ASN A 98 2.86 2.57 23.44
C ASN A 98 1.44 2.35 22.90
N ARG A 99 1.07 3.06 21.83
CA ARG A 99 -0.23 2.93 21.18
C ARG A 99 -0.17 2.14 19.88
N PHE A 100 0.91 2.27 19.10
CA PHE A 100 1.03 1.68 17.77
C PHE A 100 2.12 0.61 17.67
N GLY A 101 2.80 0.26 18.76
CA GLY A 101 3.89 -0.72 18.75
C GLY A 101 3.42 -2.17 18.56
N GLY A 102 2.17 -2.48 18.90
CA GLY A 102 1.60 -3.81 18.83
C GLY A 102 2.25 -4.80 19.80
N ILE A 103 2.25 -6.09 19.43
CA ILE A 103 2.78 -7.18 20.29
C ILE A 103 4.21 -6.92 20.75
N LYS A 104 5.07 -6.43 19.85
CA LYS A 104 6.49 -6.16 20.17
C LYS A 104 6.69 -5.19 21.35
N TYR A 105 5.72 -4.32 21.59
CA TYR A 105 5.74 -3.32 22.66
C TYR A 105 4.71 -3.65 23.76
N ASN A 106 4.24 -4.89 23.84
CA ASN A 106 3.22 -5.34 24.80
C ASN A 106 1.97 -4.46 24.85
N VAL A 107 1.55 -3.94 23.69
CA VAL A 107 0.26 -3.23 23.58
C VAL A 107 -0.84 -4.29 23.57
N PRO A 108 -1.71 -4.38 24.60
CA PRO A 108 -2.76 -5.37 24.66
C PRO A 108 -3.97 -4.95 23.81
N LEU A 109 -4.76 -5.91 23.33
CA LEU A 109 -5.89 -5.65 22.42
C LEU A 109 -6.95 -4.74 23.06
N GLU A 110 -7.18 -4.88 24.36
CA GLU A 110 -8.18 -4.14 25.12
C GLU A 110 -7.87 -2.63 25.20
N LYS A 111 -6.61 -2.25 24.92
CA LYS A 111 -6.17 -0.85 24.89
C LYS A 111 -6.26 -0.23 23.48
N LEU A 112 -6.68 -0.98 22.46
CA LEU A 112 -6.82 -0.44 21.11
C LEU A 112 -8.08 0.42 21.01
N GLN A 113 -7.90 1.74 20.94
CA GLN A 113 -8.99 2.71 20.88
C GLN A 113 -9.10 3.31 19.46
N ILE A 114 -10.09 2.87 18.69
CA ILE A 114 -10.25 3.30 17.29
C ILE A 114 -10.66 4.77 17.16
N PHE A 115 -11.43 5.30 18.11
CA PHE A 115 -11.92 6.68 18.09
C PHE A 115 -11.06 7.68 18.87
N ASP A 116 -9.90 7.26 19.37
CA ASP A 116 -8.97 8.15 20.06
C ASP A 116 -8.54 9.33 19.18
N ARG A 117 -8.04 10.38 19.84
CA ARG A 117 -7.45 11.54 19.17
C ARG A 117 -6.30 11.10 18.28
N SER A 118 -6.17 11.74 17.12
CA SER A 118 -5.00 11.57 16.27
C SER A 118 -3.74 11.90 17.07
N PRO A 119 -2.65 11.13 16.88
CA PRO A 119 -1.39 11.41 17.56
C PRO A 119 -0.92 12.83 17.24
N GLU A 120 -0.41 13.52 18.25
CA GLU A 120 0.10 14.87 18.09
C GLU A 120 1.35 14.83 17.22
N LEU A 121 1.31 15.60 16.12
CA LEU A 121 2.44 15.73 15.22
C LEU A 121 3.24 16.99 15.58
N PRO A 122 4.56 17.00 15.35
CA PRO A 122 5.39 18.16 15.65
C PRO A 122 4.82 19.44 15.01
N PRO A 123 4.65 20.54 15.79
CA PRO A 123 3.98 21.75 15.32
C PRO A 123 4.76 22.47 14.22
N ASP A 124 6.08 22.29 14.18
CA ASP A 124 7.03 22.85 13.22
C ASP A 124 7.18 22.01 11.94
N ARG A 125 6.44 20.91 11.80
CA ARG A 125 6.51 20.08 10.60
C ARG A 125 6.11 20.88 9.36
N ARG A 126 6.91 20.76 8.30
CA ARG A 126 6.51 21.27 6.98
C ARG A 126 5.31 20.48 6.49
N ARG A 127 4.27 21.20 6.06
CA ARG A 127 3.08 20.59 5.47
C ARG A 127 3.27 20.43 3.97
N ASN A 128 2.93 19.25 3.48
CA ASN A 128 2.86 19.01 2.05
C ASN A 128 1.50 19.47 1.52
N CYS A 129 1.52 20.42 0.58
CA CYS A 129 0.33 21.02 -0.01
C CYS A 129 -0.07 20.41 -1.37
N LYS A 130 0.59 19.32 -1.82
CA LYS A 130 0.21 18.63 -3.04
C LYS A 130 -1.22 18.09 -2.95
N THR A 131 -1.96 18.30 -4.01
CA THR A 131 -3.30 17.75 -4.24
C THR A 131 -3.23 16.23 -4.41
N VAL A 132 -4.38 15.56 -4.31
CA VAL A 132 -4.46 14.11 -4.56
C VAL A 132 -3.96 13.75 -5.97
N ALA A 133 -4.28 14.57 -6.98
CA ALA A 133 -3.86 14.33 -8.36
C ALA A 133 -2.33 14.42 -8.51
N GLU A 134 -1.71 15.46 -7.95
CA GLU A 134 -0.24 15.60 -7.97
C GLU A 134 0.47 14.45 -7.22
N LEU A 135 -0.13 13.97 -6.13
CA LEU A 135 0.39 12.82 -5.39
C LEU A 135 0.23 11.52 -6.18
N LEU A 136 -0.87 11.34 -6.89
CA LEU A 136 -1.09 10.16 -7.73
C LEU A 136 -0.09 10.10 -8.89
N MET A 137 0.16 11.23 -9.57
CA MET A 137 1.17 11.30 -10.63
C MET A 137 2.57 10.99 -10.07
N ALA A 138 2.92 11.60 -8.94
CA ALA A 138 4.20 11.33 -8.27
C ALA A 138 4.31 9.88 -7.75
N PHE A 139 3.21 9.24 -7.38
CA PHE A 139 3.17 7.84 -6.97
C PHE A 139 3.55 6.92 -8.13
N PHE A 140 2.94 7.11 -9.30
CA PHE A 140 3.28 6.31 -10.49
C PHE A 140 4.72 6.56 -10.93
N ASP A 141 5.16 7.82 -10.94
CA ASP A 141 6.54 8.18 -11.29
C ASP A 141 7.57 7.60 -10.33
N TYR A 142 7.28 7.59 -9.03
CA TYR A 142 8.15 6.99 -8.03
C TYR A 142 8.28 5.48 -8.24
N TYR A 143 7.16 4.76 -8.38
CA TYR A 143 7.18 3.31 -8.51
C TYR A 143 7.58 2.81 -9.90
N ALA A 144 7.45 3.61 -10.95
CA ALA A 144 8.03 3.32 -12.26
C ALA A 144 9.56 3.28 -12.25
N ARG A 145 10.18 3.99 -11.29
CA ARG A 145 11.64 4.08 -11.11
C ARG A 145 12.16 3.26 -9.92
N PHE A 146 11.26 2.65 -9.14
CA PHE A 146 11.63 1.90 -7.96
C PHE A 146 12.30 0.58 -8.35
N ASP A 147 13.46 0.30 -7.75
CA ASP A 147 14.21 -0.92 -8.01
C ASP A 147 13.65 -2.09 -7.17
N PHE A 148 12.56 -2.69 -7.67
CA PHE A 148 11.95 -3.87 -7.04
C PHE A 148 12.86 -5.10 -6.98
N GLU A 149 13.90 -5.17 -7.82
CA GLU A 149 14.82 -6.30 -7.86
C GLU A 149 15.78 -6.28 -6.68
N ASN A 150 16.39 -5.11 -6.42
CA ASN A 150 17.45 -4.97 -5.42
C ASN A 150 17.00 -4.28 -4.14
N GLN A 151 15.83 -3.65 -4.11
CA GLN A 151 15.33 -2.91 -2.95
C GLN A 151 14.03 -3.49 -2.38
N LYS A 152 13.84 -3.31 -1.07
CA LYS A 152 12.64 -3.68 -0.34
C LYS A 152 12.06 -2.50 0.43
N ILE A 153 10.75 -2.55 0.64
CA ILE A 153 10.02 -1.57 1.44
C ILE A 153 9.91 -2.07 2.87
N SER A 154 10.44 -1.32 3.83
CA SER A 154 10.30 -1.62 5.27
C SER A 154 9.26 -0.71 5.92
N MET A 155 8.05 -1.21 6.12
CA MET A 155 6.99 -0.48 6.83
C MET A 155 7.33 -0.20 8.30
N PRO A 156 7.98 -1.11 9.06
CA PRO A 156 8.45 -0.80 10.40
C PRO A 156 9.38 0.41 10.46
N GLN A 157 10.27 0.54 9.47
CA GLN A 157 11.28 1.58 9.45
C GLN A 157 10.83 2.83 8.67
N ALA A 158 9.76 2.71 7.88
CA ALA A 158 9.26 3.71 6.94
C ALA A 158 10.37 4.19 5.97
N ARG A 159 11.09 3.22 5.37
CA ARG A 159 12.17 3.49 4.43
C ARG A 159 12.39 2.34 3.45
N VAL A 160 13.13 2.65 2.40
CA VAL A 160 13.70 1.67 1.46
C VAL A 160 14.97 1.07 2.07
N LEU A 161 15.17 -0.23 1.88
CA LEU A 161 16.37 -0.97 2.26
C LEU A 161 16.86 -1.79 1.08
N ASP A 162 18.16 -2.06 1.02
CA ASP A 162 18.69 -3.02 0.06
C ASP A 162 18.29 -4.45 0.46
N ARG A 163 18.11 -5.30 -0.56
CA ARG A 163 17.80 -6.72 -0.39
C ARG A 163 19.11 -7.48 -0.23
N GLU A 164 19.28 -8.11 0.92
CA GLU A 164 20.44 -8.99 1.14
C GLU A 164 20.29 -10.31 0.37
N ARG A 165 19.08 -10.91 0.38
CA ARG A 165 18.71 -12.12 -0.38
C ARG A 165 17.20 -12.13 -0.67
N PRO A 166 16.72 -12.73 -1.77
CA PRO A 166 15.28 -12.84 -2.04
C PRO A 166 14.58 -13.65 -0.94
N PHE A 167 13.66 -13.03 -0.19
CA PHE A 167 12.88 -13.75 0.81
C PHE A 167 11.95 -14.78 0.15
N ARG A 168 12.23 -16.07 0.36
CA ARG A 168 11.42 -17.21 -0.13
C ARG A 168 11.11 -17.17 -1.64
N GLY A 169 12.04 -16.64 -2.44
CA GLY A 169 11.88 -16.55 -3.90
C GLY A 169 10.87 -15.50 -4.37
N ALA A 170 10.37 -14.64 -3.48
CA ALA A 170 9.52 -13.53 -3.88
C ALA A 170 10.32 -12.49 -4.68
N LYS A 171 9.70 -11.96 -5.73
CA LYS A 171 10.30 -10.95 -6.61
C LYS A 171 10.12 -9.54 -6.07
N VAL A 172 8.98 -9.27 -5.44
CA VAL A 172 8.68 -8.01 -4.74
C VAL A 172 8.67 -8.23 -3.24
N GLU A 173 9.29 -7.34 -2.47
CA GLU A 173 9.38 -7.44 -1.02
C GLU A 173 8.88 -6.17 -0.32
N ILE A 174 7.75 -6.33 0.36
CA ILE A 174 7.12 -5.30 1.18
C ILE A 174 6.94 -5.89 2.57
N GLU A 175 7.79 -5.49 3.52
CA GLU A 175 7.75 -5.98 4.89
C GLU A 175 6.56 -5.36 5.63
N GLY A 176 5.66 -6.21 6.14
CA GLY A 176 4.52 -5.78 6.94
C GLY A 176 4.93 -5.06 8.23
N PRO A 177 4.08 -4.19 8.78
CA PRO A 177 4.44 -3.38 9.94
C PRO A 177 4.54 -4.20 11.24
N PHE A 178 3.78 -5.29 11.43
CA PHE A 178 3.80 -6.05 12.70
C PHE A 178 4.30 -7.49 12.58
N ASP A 179 3.91 -8.20 11.53
CA ASP A 179 4.26 -9.60 11.30
C ASP A 179 5.65 -9.76 10.64
N HIS A 180 6.22 -8.69 10.10
CA HIS A 180 7.47 -8.71 9.32
C HIS A 180 7.42 -9.67 8.12
N GLU A 181 6.23 -10.13 7.75
CA GLU A 181 5.99 -10.98 6.60
C GLU A 181 5.99 -10.15 5.33
N ASN A 182 6.40 -10.76 4.22
CA ASN A 182 6.31 -10.11 2.92
C ASN A 182 4.84 -10.09 2.45
N THR A 183 4.24 -8.89 2.38
CA THR A 183 2.85 -8.73 1.93
C THR A 183 2.67 -9.06 0.44
N ALA A 184 3.75 -8.94 -0.34
CA ALA A 184 3.81 -9.23 -1.78
C ALA A 184 4.38 -10.63 -2.09
N ARG A 185 4.36 -11.56 -1.12
CA ARG A 185 4.92 -12.93 -1.22
C ARG A 185 4.39 -13.79 -2.37
N THR A 186 3.28 -13.38 -2.98
CA THR A 186 2.61 -14.05 -4.10
C THR A 186 3.23 -13.69 -5.45
N VAL A 187 3.99 -12.60 -5.54
CA VAL A 187 4.76 -12.23 -6.73
C VAL A 187 6.03 -13.07 -6.79
N LYS A 188 6.00 -14.19 -7.51
CA LYS A 188 7.10 -15.18 -7.54
C LYS A 188 7.79 -15.34 -8.89
N SER A 189 7.15 -14.97 -10.00
CA SER A 189 7.73 -15.08 -11.34
C SER A 189 8.27 -13.74 -11.82
N GLU A 190 9.27 -13.79 -12.71
CA GLU A 190 9.81 -12.61 -13.39
C GLU A 190 8.73 -11.95 -14.26
N GLU A 191 7.88 -12.75 -14.91
CA GLU A 191 6.75 -12.26 -15.70
C GLU A 191 5.79 -11.40 -14.87
N CYS A 192 5.43 -11.82 -13.64
CA CYS A 192 4.62 -11.00 -12.75
C CYS A 192 5.32 -9.68 -12.41
N LEU A 193 6.63 -9.71 -12.17
CA LEU A 193 7.41 -8.51 -11.84
C LEU A 193 7.45 -7.54 -13.02
N GLU A 194 7.71 -8.03 -14.23
CA GLU A 194 7.74 -7.22 -15.44
C GLU A 194 6.38 -6.59 -15.73
N LEU A 195 5.27 -7.32 -15.56
CA LEU A 195 3.92 -6.75 -15.69
C LEU A 195 3.65 -5.62 -14.68
N ILE A 196 4.12 -5.77 -13.44
CA ILE A 196 4.01 -4.72 -12.42
C ILE A 196 4.80 -3.48 -12.85
N LYS A 197 6.08 -3.65 -13.23
CA LYS A 197 6.96 -2.55 -13.66
C LYS A 197 6.39 -1.83 -14.87
N ASP A 198 6.01 -2.56 -15.91
CA ASP A 198 5.44 -2.06 -17.16
C ASP A 198 4.13 -1.28 -16.90
N ALA A 199 3.26 -1.78 -16.03
CA ALA A 199 2.04 -1.06 -15.69
C ALA A 199 2.31 0.27 -14.95
N PHE A 200 3.28 0.29 -14.01
CA PHE A 200 3.71 1.55 -13.39
C PHE A 200 4.34 2.52 -14.40
N GLN A 201 5.17 2.02 -15.32
CA GLN A 201 5.79 2.82 -16.38
C GLN A 201 4.74 3.43 -17.31
N ARG A 202 3.78 2.64 -17.79
CA ARG A 202 2.66 3.14 -18.62
C ARG A 202 1.84 4.20 -17.88
N ALA A 203 1.50 3.96 -16.62
CA ALA A 203 0.75 4.93 -15.82
C ALA A 203 1.54 6.23 -15.67
N SER A 204 2.83 6.16 -15.35
CA SER A 204 3.71 7.34 -15.27
C SER A 204 3.77 8.09 -16.60
N HIS A 205 3.99 7.37 -17.71
CA HIS A 205 4.08 7.97 -19.05
C HIS A 205 2.78 8.62 -19.52
N ALA A 206 1.62 8.08 -19.16
CA ALA A 206 0.34 8.70 -19.51
C ALA A 206 0.22 10.12 -18.93
N TYR A 207 0.68 10.32 -17.69
CA TYR A 207 0.61 11.62 -17.01
C TYR A 207 1.83 12.53 -17.27
N LEU A 208 3.01 11.97 -17.53
CA LEU A 208 4.29 12.70 -17.56
C LEU A 208 5.09 12.54 -18.87
N GLY A 209 4.55 11.84 -19.86
CA GLY A 209 5.19 11.62 -21.16
C GLY A 209 5.30 12.89 -22.02
N PRO A 210 5.94 12.78 -23.21
CA PRO A 210 6.16 13.92 -24.10
C PRO A 210 4.86 14.53 -24.66
N ALA A 211 3.75 13.78 -24.64
CA ALA A 211 2.40 14.27 -24.82
C ALA A 211 1.55 13.85 -23.61
N PRO A 212 1.56 14.62 -22.50
CA PRO A 212 0.74 14.33 -21.34
C PRO A 212 -0.74 14.40 -21.74
N ILE A 213 -1.44 13.29 -21.62
CA ILE A 213 -2.88 13.24 -21.84
C ILE A 213 -3.47 12.88 -20.49
N ALA A 214 -4.48 13.63 -20.01
CA ALA A 214 -5.25 13.19 -18.86
C ALA A 214 -5.92 11.87 -19.27
N PRO A 215 -5.43 10.72 -18.79
CA PRO A 215 -5.94 9.47 -19.29
C PRO A 215 -7.35 9.32 -18.74
N THR A 216 -8.30 9.03 -19.63
CA THR A 216 -9.63 8.64 -19.16
C THR A 216 -9.47 7.38 -18.34
N PHE A 217 -10.29 7.21 -17.31
CA PHE A 217 -10.22 6.03 -16.46
C PHE A 217 -10.22 4.74 -17.30
N ASN A 218 -10.97 4.72 -18.40
CA ASN A 218 -11.00 3.62 -19.36
C ASN A 218 -9.67 3.43 -20.10
N GLU A 219 -8.98 4.48 -20.56
CA GLU A 219 -7.65 4.37 -21.19
C GLU A 219 -6.56 3.84 -20.24
N ILE A 220 -6.72 4.05 -18.93
CA ILE A 220 -5.85 3.42 -17.93
C ILE A 220 -6.21 1.92 -17.75
N THR A 221 -7.46 1.54 -18.05
CA THR A 221 -7.99 0.16 -17.89
C THR A 221 -7.90 -0.71 -19.14
N THR A 222 -7.85 -0.12 -20.33
CA THR A 222 -7.91 -0.84 -21.60
C THR A 222 -6.86 -0.30 -22.57
N ALA A 223 -5.69 -0.92 -22.54
CA ALA A 223 -4.96 -1.20 -23.78
C ALA A 223 -5.25 -2.68 -24.09
N THR A 224 -6.35 -2.92 -24.81
CA THR A 224 -6.59 -4.22 -25.45
C THR A 224 -5.46 -4.51 -26.42
N TYR A 225 -5.01 -5.76 -26.39
CA TYR A 225 -4.09 -6.42 -27.32
C TYR A 225 -4.20 -5.96 -28.78
#